data_AF-A0A4R0F9I7-F1
#
_entry.id   AF-A0A4R0F9I7-F1
#
_cell.length_a   1.000
_cell.length_b   1.000
_cell.length_c   1.000
_cell.angle_alpha   90.00
_cell.angle_beta   90.00
_cell.angle_gamma   90.00
#
_symmetry.space_group_name_H-M   'P 1'
#
loop_
_entity.id
_entity.type
_entity.pdbx_description
1 polymer ?
#
loop_
_entity_poly.entity_id
_entity_poly.type
_entity_poly.pdbx_seq_one_letter_code
_entity_poly.pdbx_strand_id
1 'polypeptide(L)' 'MYTCAYDDELAEIVKKAAERDDRSIKRQFTYYLKKVLREEGLLENPDNKKADCTRQSNQSASV' A
#
# COMPACT_ATOMS: atom_id res chain seq x y z
N MET A 1 6.57 3.01 -17.46
CA MET A 1 7.16 2.55 -16.18
C MET A 1 6.57 3.43 -15.09
N TYR A 2 5.75 2.90 -14.18
CA TYR A 2 5.13 3.72 -13.13
C TYR A 2 6.17 4.03 -12.06
N THR A 3 6.67 5.27 -12.05
CA THR A 3 7.52 5.80 -10.98
C THR A 3 6.61 6.45 -9.95
N CYS A 4 6.42 5.79 -8.80
CA CYS A 4 5.80 6.40 -7.64
C CYS A 4 6.90 7.09 -6.84
N ALA A 5 6.85 8.42 -6.72
CA ALA A 5 7.63 9.17 -5.75
C ALA A 5 6.82 9.19 -4.45
N TYR A 6 7.31 8.51 -3.42
CA TYR A 6 6.76 8.62 -2.08
C TYR A 6 7.37 9.84 -1.40
N ASP A 7 6.63 10.45 -0.48
CA ASP A 7 7.16 11.44 0.44
C ASP A 7 8.42 10.87 1.12
N ASP A 8 9.50 11.67 1.17
CA ASP A 8 10.81 11.25 1.67
C ASP A 8 10.70 10.73 3.11
N GLU A 9 9.80 11.30 3.92
CA GLU A 9 9.55 10.84 5.28
C GLU A 9 8.97 9.42 5.33
N LEU A 10 8.00 9.11 4.46
CA LEU A 10 7.39 7.77 4.40
C LEU A 10 8.42 6.72 3.95
N ALA A 11 9.25 7.07 2.97
CA ALA A 11 10.32 6.19 2.51
C ALA A 11 11.30 5.86 3.64
N GLU A 12 11.68 6.85 4.45
CA GLU A 12 12.57 6.66 5.61
C GLU A 12 11.94 5.81 6.72
N ILE A 13 10.64 5.98 7.01
CA ILE A 13 9.92 5.15 7.97
C ILE A 13 9.94 3.68 7.53
N VAL A 14 9.64 3.42 6.26
CA VAL A 14 9.60 2.05 5.72
C VAL A 14 11.00 1.43 5.69
N LYS A 15 12.05 2.19 5.37
CA LYS A 15 13.44 1.71 5.43
C LYS A 15 13.83 1.28 6.84
N LYS A 16 13.61 2.13 7.84
CA LYS A 16 13.91 1.83 9.24
C LYS A 16 13.18 0.58 9.73
N ALA A 17 11.93 0.40 9.33
CA ALA A 17 11.15 -0.79 9.68
C ALA A 17 11.68 -2.05 8.97
N ALA A 18 12.10 -1.93 7.71
CA ALA A 18 12.66 -3.03 6.94
C ALA A 18 13.99 -3.53 7.52
N GLU A 19 14.85 -2.61 7.97
CA GLU A 19 16.12 -2.92 8.65
C GLU A 19 15.88 -3.63 10.00
N ARG A 20 14.90 -3.17 10.79
CA ARG A 20 14.55 -3.79 12.08
C ARG A 20 14.05 -5.23 11.93
N ASP A 21 13.31 -5.50 10.85
CA ASP A 21 12.65 -6.79 10.61
C ASP A 21 13.49 -7.75 9.73
N ASP A 22 14.72 -7.37 9.35
CA ASP A 22 15.58 -8.08 8.39
C ASP A 22 14.82 -8.44 7.08
N ARG A 23 14.16 -7.44 6.50
CA ARG A 23 13.33 -7.57 5.30
C ARG A 23 13.74 -6.58 4.23
N SER A 24 13.42 -6.88 2.97
CA SER A 24 13.56 -5.89 1.91
C SER A 24 12.53 -4.76 2.05
N ILE A 25 12.93 -3.53 1.74
CA ILE A 25 12.07 -2.33 1.78
C ILE A 25 10.77 -2.56 1.01
N LYS A 26 10.85 -3.16 -0.19
CA LYS A 26 9.67 -3.51 -1.00
C LYS A 26 8.72 -4.45 -0.27
N ARG A 27 9.24 -5.46 0.43
CA ARG A 27 8.43 -6.43 1.18
C ARG A 27 7.77 -5.77 2.38
N GLN A 28 8.47 -4.89 3.08
CA GLN A 28 7.93 -4.14 4.21
C GLN A 28 6.84 -3.15 3.78
N PHE A 29 7.08 -2.42 2.70
CA PHE A 29 6.08 -1.55 2.08
C PHE A 29 4.81 -2.33 1.71
N THR A 30 4.98 -3.45 1.01
CA THR A 30 3.86 -4.31 0.59
C THR A 30 3.09 -4.85 1.80
N TYR A 31 3.78 -5.17 2.89
CA TYR A 31 3.16 -5.63 4.13
C TYR A 31 2.25 -4.55 4.74
N TYR A 32 2.75 -3.32 4.89
CA TYR A 32 1.94 -2.22 5.42
C TYR A 32 0.76 -1.88 4.51
N LEU A 33 0.98 -1.85 3.20
CA LEU A 33 -0.10 -1.63 2.24
C LEU A 33 -1.20 -2.68 2.39
N LYS A 34 -0.84 -3.97 2.46
CA LYS A 34 -1.83 -5.05 2.67
C LYS A 34 -2.53 -4.94 4.01
N LYS A 35 -1.83 -4.52 5.06
CA LYS A 35 -2.40 -4.32 6.39
C LYS A 35 -3.49 -3.25 6.37
N VAL A 36 -3.17 -2.06 5.85
CA VAL A 36 -4.12 -0.95 5.74
C VAL A 36 -5.28 -1.31 4.83
N LEU A 37 -5.03 -1.90 3.66
CA LEU A 37 -6.11 -2.32 2.76
C LEU A 37 -7.05 -3.33 3.43
N ARG A 38 -6.54 -4.21 4.31
CA ARG A 38 -7.40 -5.13 5.07
C ARG A 38 -8.22 -4.39 6.13
N GLU A 39 -7.61 -3.47 6.86
CA GLU A 39 -8.29 -2.64 7.89
C GLU A 39 -9.41 -1.79 7.27
N GLU A 40 -9.19 -1.25 6.07
CA GLU A 40 -10.18 -0.49 5.30
C GLU A 40 -11.20 -1.38 4.54
N GLY A 41 -11.09 -2.70 4.63
CA GLY A 41 -11.96 -3.63 3.90
C GLY A 41 -11.78 -3.59 2.37
N LEU A 42 -10.67 -3.04 1.88
CA LEU A 42 -10.30 -2.91 0.47
C LEU A 42 -9.44 -4.06 -0.05
N LEU A 43 -8.91 -4.91 0.84
CA LEU A 43 -8.23 -6.15 0.45
C LEU A 43 -9.20 -7.32 0.54
N GLU A 44 -9.35 -8.06 -0.56
CA GLU A 44 -10.20 -9.26 -0.57
C GLU A 44 -9.75 -10.25 0.51
N ASN A 45 -10.72 -10.65 1.32
CA ASN A 45 -10.59 -11.74 2.29
C ASN A 45 -11.58 -12.82 1.83
N PRO A 46 -11.44 -14.12 2.16
CA PRO A 46 -12.50 -15.12 1.99
C PRO A 46 -13.92 -14.67 2.34
N ASP A 47 -14.07 -13.73 3.30
CA ASP A 47 -15.35 -13.13 3.72
C ASP A 47 -15.76 -11.86 2.94
N ASN A 48 -14.87 -11.29 2.12
CA ASN A 48 -15.09 -10.09 1.31
C ASN A 48 -14.51 -10.32 -0.11
N LYS A 49 -15.32 -10.94 -0.97
CA LYS A 49 -15.02 -11.20 -2.39
C LYS A 49 -15.24 -10.00 -3.32
N LYS A 50 -15.41 -8.79 -2.79
CA LYS A 50 -15.65 -7.59 -3.60
C LYS A 50 -14.86 -6.44 -2.99
N ALA A 51 -13.54 -6.49 -3.13
CA ALA A 51 -12.77 -5.25 -3.08
C ALA A 51 -13.26 -4.39 -4.25
N ASP A 52 -13.99 -3.34 -3.94
CA ASP A 52 -14.56 -2.43 -4.94
C ASP A 52 -13.45 -1.55 -5.53
N CYS A 53 -12.71 -2.12 -6.49
CA CYS A 53 -11.67 -1.44 -7.27
C CYS A 53 -12.21 -0.20 -8.02
N THR A 54 -13.53 -0.01 -8.06
CA THR A 54 -14.20 1.08 -8.78
C THR A 54 -13.90 2.45 -8.14
N ARG A 55 -13.57 2.55 -6.85
CA ARG A 55 -13.27 3.84 -6.20
C ARG A 55 -11.92 4.46 -6.61
N GLN A 56 -10.96 3.70 -7.13
CA GLN A 56 -9.70 4.28 -7.63
C GLN A 56 -9.84 4.97 -9.00
N SER A 57 -10.92 4.71 -9.76
CA SER A 57 -11.12 5.29 -11.09
C SER A 57 -11.55 6.76 -11.08
N ASN A 58 -12.11 7.26 -9.97
CA ASN A 58 -12.75 8.58 -9.94
C ASN A 58 -11.85 9.71 -9.41
N GLN A 59 -10.62 9.41 -8.97
CA GLN A 59 -9.65 10.44 -8.53
C GLN A 59 -8.47 10.64 -9.49
N SER A 60 -8.38 9.88 -10.58
CA SER A 60 -7.33 10.01 -11.60
C SER A 60 -7.82 10.65 -12.89
N ALA A 61 -8.86 11.49 -12.83
CA ALA A 61 -9.33 12.27 -13.95
C ALA A 61 -9.89 13.64 -13.49
N SER A 62 -9.00 14.52 -12.99
CA SER A 62 -9.23 15.95 -13.08
C SER A 62 -7.95 16.75 -12.80
N VAL A 63 -7.58 17.52 -13.82
CA VAL A 63 -6.55 18.58 -13.97
C VAL A 63 -5.17 18.12 -14.43
#